data_AF-A0A355FI79-F1
#
_entry.id   AF-A0A355FI79-F1
#
_cell.length_a   1.000
_cell.length_b   1.000
_cell.length_c   1.000
_cell.angle_alpha   90.00
_cell.angle_beta   90.00
_cell.angle_gamma   90.00
#
_symmetry.space_group_name_H-M   'P 1'
#
loop_
_entity.id
_entity.type
_entity.pdbx_description
1 polymer ?
#
loop_
_entity_poly.entity_id
_entity_poly.type
_entity_poly.pdbx_seq_one_letter_code
_entity_poly.pdbx_strand_id
1 'polypeptide(L)'
;GIMVGTRTALLDNPQLTARKWYGSNPVRIIIDRENKISTDFRIFRPDAPTLVFTEKAPPLSPDNKFVKYIELDFSKDILIPLLKAIYKENIYSVLVEGGSHLLSSFIEKQLWDEAFIEITDTALQDGIKSPEIQGQDIDIQKYSGSVQIHLKSKITRNFL
;
A
#
# COMPACT_ATOMS: atom_id res chain seq x y z
N GLY A 1 0.91 -7.79 4.55
CA GLY A 1 0.12 -7.42 3.36
C GLY A 1 0.85 -6.35 2.59
N ILE A 2 0.41 -6.07 1.37
CA ILE A 2 0.96 -5.03 0.50
C ILE A 2 -0.17 -4.16 -0.03
N MET A 3 -0.01 -2.84 0.06
CA MET A 3 -1.09 -1.88 -0.16
C MET A 3 -0.81 -0.92 -1.31
N VAL A 4 -1.85 -0.67 -2.11
CA VAL A 4 -1.83 0.31 -3.20
C VAL A 4 -3.16 1.06 -3.35
N GLY A 5 -3.09 2.31 -3.77
CA GLY A 5 -4.25 3.13 -4.14
C GLY A 5 -4.72 2.93 -5.59
N THR A 6 -5.96 3.35 -5.88
CA THR A 6 -6.64 3.17 -7.17
C THR A 6 -5.81 3.63 -8.36
N ARG A 7 -5.28 4.85 -8.32
CA ARG A 7 -4.54 5.45 -9.44
C ARG A 7 -3.30 4.67 -9.81
N THR A 8 -2.51 4.24 -8.82
CA THR A 8 -1.31 3.43 -9.05
C THR A 8 -1.66 2.07 -9.61
N ALA A 9 -2.71 1.42 -9.08
CA ALA A 9 -3.19 0.16 -9.63
C ALA A 9 -3.63 0.28 -11.10
N LEU A 10 -4.33 1.35 -11.46
CA LEU A 10 -4.79 1.62 -12.83
C LEU A 10 -3.63 1.87 -13.81
N LEU A 11 -2.60 2.60 -13.39
CA LEU A 11 -1.48 2.95 -14.27
C LEU A 11 -0.50 1.80 -14.47
N ASP A 12 -0.21 1.03 -13.41
CA ASP A 12 0.88 0.04 -13.43
C ASP A 12 0.39 -1.39 -13.64
N ASN A 13 -0.89 -1.64 -13.35
CA ASN A 13 -1.48 -2.98 -13.29
C ASN A 13 -0.56 -3.97 -12.53
N PRO A 14 -0.21 -3.70 -11.25
CA PRO A 14 0.83 -4.45 -10.55
C PRO A 14 0.36 -5.86 -10.20
N GLN A 15 1.31 -6.76 -9.92
CA GLN A 15 0.99 -8.10 -9.38
C GLN A 15 0.98 -8.12 -7.85
N LEU A 16 1.88 -7.35 -7.22
CA LEU A 16 2.07 -7.29 -5.77
C LEU A 16 2.36 -8.67 -5.13
N THR A 17 3.27 -9.44 -5.74
CA THR A 17 3.65 -10.80 -5.34
C THR A 17 5.15 -10.93 -5.03
N ALA A 18 5.51 -11.90 -4.18
CA ALA A 18 6.89 -12.19 -3.81
C ALA A 18 7.55 -13.11 -4.86
N ARG A 19 8.05 -12.53 -5.96
CA ARG A 19 8.54 -13.30 -7.13
C ARG A 19 10.00 -13.76 -7.05
N LYS A 20 10.84 -13.01 -6.33
CA LYS A 20 12.29 -13.24 -6.23
C LYS A 20 12.71 -13.84 -4.88
N TRP A 21 11.73 -14.23 -4.07
CA TRP A 21 11.95 -14.78 -2.74
C TRP A 21 10.98 -15.92 -2.48
N TYR A 22 11.38 -16.87 -1.65
CA TYR A 22 10.53 -18.00 -1.27
C TYR A 22 9.48 -17.58 -0.24
N GLY A 23 8.33 -18.24 -0.25
CA GLY A 23 7.26 -18.02 0.72
C GLY A 23 5.91 -17.72 0.09
N SER A 24 4.90 -17.55 0.93
CA SER A 24 3.55 -17.22 0.50
C SER A 24 3.48 -15.78 0.00
N ASN A 25 2.66 -15.55 -1.05
CA ASN A 25 2.36 -14.20 -1.48
C ASN A 25 1.68 -13.41 -0.35
N PRO A 26 2.02 -12.12 -0.17
CA PRO A 26 1.33 -11.29 0.80
C PRO A 26 -0.12 -11.07 0.36
N VAL A 27 -1.02 -10.87 1.33
CA VAL A 27 -2.36 -10.37 1.03
C VAL A 27 -2.25 -9.00 0.37
N ARG A 28 -2.91 -8.83 -0.78
CA ARG A 28 -2.98 -7.56 -1.50
C ARG A 28 -4.10 -6.72 -0.91
N ILE A 29 -3.84 -5.43 -0.70
CA ILE A 29 -4.77 -4.50 -0.06
C ILE A 29 -4.96 -3.32 -1.01
N ILE A 30 -6.17 -3.20 -1.54
CA ILE A 30 -6.47 -2.24 -2.61
C ILE A 30 -7.47 -1.23 -2.08
N ILE A 31 -7.16 0.06 -2.19
CA ILE A 31 -8.14 1.12 -1.99
C ILE A 31 -8.71 1.48 -3.36
N ASP A 32 -9.98 1.15 -3.59
CA ASP A 32 -10.69 1.43 -4.84
C ASP A 32 -12.11 1.89 -4.55
N ARG A 33 -12.22 3.18 -4.21
CA ARG A 33 -13.47 3.82 -3.75
C ARG A 33 -14.67 3.50 -4.65
N GLU A 34 -14.49 3.64 -5.95
CA GLU A 34 -15.56 3.60 -6.94
C GLU A 34 -15.55 2.30 -7.77
N ASN A 35 -14.77 1.30 -7.36
CA ASN A 35 -14.54 0.06 -8.12
C ASN A 35 -14.08 0.33 -9.58
N LYS A 36 -13.13 1.26 -9.76
CA LYS A 36 -12.61 1.63 -11.08
C LYS A 36 -11.69 0.59 -11.68
N ILE A 37 -11.07 -0.25 -10.86
CA ILE A 37 -10.11 -1.24 -11.34
C ILE A 37 -10.89 -2.45 -11.85
N SER A 38 -10.70 -2.75 -13.14
CA SER A 38 -11.35 -3.88 -13.79
C SER A 38 -10.85 -5.22 -13.21
N THR A 39 -11.74 -6.21 -13.13
CA THR A 39 -11.47 -7.53 -12.52
C THR A 39 -10.45 -8.38 -13.28
N ASP A 40 -10.10 -8.00 -14.51
CA ASP A 40 -9.04 -8.62 -15.32
C ASP A 40 -7.62 -8.15 -14.95
N PHE A 41 -7.48 -7.15 -14.07
CA PHE A 41 -6.20 -6.67 -13.59
C PHE A 41 -5.45 -7.75 -12.80
N ARG A 42 -4.11 -7.67 -12.84
CA ARG A 42 -3.22 -8.67 -12.24
C ARG A 42 -3.40 -8.79 -10.71
N ILE A 43 -3.80 -7.72 -10.04
CA ILE A 43 -4.14 -7.69 -8.60
C ILE A 43 -5.37 -8.54 -8.22
N PHE A 44 -6.16 -9.00 -9.19
CA PHE A 44 -7.34 -9.85 -8.97
C PHE A 44 -7.13 -11.30 -9.37
N ARG A 45 -5.92 -11.68 -9.78
CA ARG A 45 -5.58 -13.07 -10.10
C ARG A 45 -5.65 -13.96 -8.85
N PRO A 46 -5.93 -15.27 -8.99
CA PRO A 46 -6.08 -16.17 -7.83
C PRO A 46 -4.74 -16.57 -7.17
N ASP A 47 -3.64 -15.89 -7.49
CA ASP A 47 -2.29 -16.18 -6.99
C ASP A 47 -2.01 -15.60 -5.59
N ALA A 48 -2.86 -14.72 -5.09
CA ALA A 48 -2.81 -14.19 -3.73
C ALA A 48 -4.22 -13.77 -3.25
N PRO A 49 -4.51 -13.81 -1.94
CA PRO A 49 -5.71 -13.18 -1.40
C PRO A 49 -5.69 -11.66 -1.61
N THR A 50 -6.85 -11.07 -1.88
CA THR A 50 -7.01 -9.63 -2.13
C THR A 50 -8.14 -9.07 -1.28
N LEU A 51 -7.85 -8.02 -0.51
CA LEU A 51 -8.84 -7.19 0.16
C LEU A 51 -9.03 -5.91 -0.65
N VAL A 52 -10.29 -5.58 -0.96
CA VAL A 52 -10.65 -4.35 -1.67
C VAL A 52 -11.49 -3.47 -0.76
N PHE A 53 -10.97 -2.30 -0.44
CA PHE A 53 -11.66 -1.25 0.30
C PHE A 53 -12.38 -0.32 -0.68
N THR A 54 -13.71 -0.28 -0.60
CA THR A 54 -14.58 0.43 -1.57
C THR A 54 -15.70 1.16 -0.85
N GLU A 55 -16.34 2.13 -1.49
CA GLU A 55 -17.52 2.81 -0.94
C GLU A 55 -18.76 1.92 -1.01
N LYS A 56 -18.82 1.03 -2.01
CA LYS A 56 -19.91 0.07 -2.19
C LYS A 56 -19.40 -1.20 -2.84
N ALA A 57 -19.61 -2.34 -2.20
CA ALA A 57 -19.23 -3.63 -2.74
C ALA A 57 -20.06 -3.94 -4.01
N PRO A 58 -19.41 -4.45 -5.07
CA PRO A 58 -20.16 -4.97 -6.21
C PRO A 58 -20.96 -6.22 -5.80
N PRO A 59 -21.99 -6.60 -6.58
CA PRO A 59 -22.67 -7.87 -6.38
C PRO A 59 -21.68 -9.02 -6.32
N LEU A 60 -21.89 -9.94 -5.38
CA LEU A 60 -21.02 -11.10 -5.20
C LEU A 60 -20.93 -11.90 -6.50
N SER A 61 -19.72 -12.03 -7.03
CA SER A 61 -19.43 -12.99 -8.09
C SER A 61 -19.09 -14.33 -7.44
N PRO A 62 -19.79 -15.43 -7.78
CA PRO A 62 -19.51 -16.76 -7.22
C PRO A 62 -18.11 -17.27 -7.57
N ASP A 63 -17.47 -16.71 -8.60
CA ASP A 63 -16.17 -17.15 -9.11
C ASP A 63 -15.00 -16.52 -8.36
N ASN A 64 -15.22 -15.45 -7.57
CA ASN A 64 -14.14 -14.66 -6.99
C ASN A 64 -13.87 -14.98 -5.52
N LYS A 65 -13.45 -16.22 -5.23
CA LYS A 65 -13.17 -16.70 -3.86
C LYS A 65 -11.95 -16.06 -3.19
N PHE A 66 -11.08 -15.42 -3.98
CA PHE A 66 -9.82 -14.85 -3.48
C PHE A 66 -9.90 -13.33 -3.23
N VAL A 67 -11.01 -12.68 -3.62
CA VAL A 67 -11.22 -11.26 -3.43
C VAL A 67 -12.33 -11.04 -2.41
N LYS A 68 -12.03 -10.26 -1.38
CA LYS A 68 -13.00 -9.83 -0.37
C LYS A 68 -13.15 -8.32 -0.41
N TYR A 69 -14.37 -7.86 -0.61
CA TYR A 69 -14.71 -6.44 -0.55
C TYR A 69 -15.06 -6.04 0.88
N ILE A 70 -14.54 -4.90 1.32
CA ILE A 70 -14.82 -4.28 2.61
C ILE A 70 -15.28 -2.85 2.35
N GLU A 71 -16.50 -2.54 2.76
CA GLU A 71 -17.06 -1.20 2.59
C GLU A 71 -16.54 -0.23 3.68
N LEU A 72 -16.19 0.98 3.27
CA LEU A 72 -15.82 2.09 4.16
C LEU A 72 -16.60 3.36 3.80
N ASP A 73 -16.77 4.24 4.80
CA ASP A 73 -17.34 5.57 4.61
C ASP A 73 -16.27 6.56 4.10
N PHE A 74 -16.20 6.74 2.78
CA PHE A 74 -15.25 7.65 2.12
C PHE A 74 -15.63 9.15 2.24
N SER A 75 -16.74 9.47 2.92
CA SER A 75 -17.04 10.88 3.28
C SER A 75 -16.17 11.38 4.44
N LYS A 76 -15.46 10.47 5.12
CA LYS A 76 -14.56 10.74 6.24
C LYS A 76 -13.16 10.22 5.95
N ASP A 77 -12.24 10.50 6.87
CA ASP A 77 -10.94 9.85 6.87
C ASP A 77 -11.09 8.33 7.06
N ILE A 78 -10.54 7.57 6.11
CA ILE A 78 -10.67 6.12 6.10
C ILE A 78 -9.49 5.39 6.72
N LEU A 79 -8.35 6.04 6.99
CA LEU A 79 -7.11 5.31 7.30
C LEU A 79 -7.21 4.52 8.60
N ILE A 80 -7.77 5.10 9.66
CA ILE A 80 -7.95 4.38 10.93
C ILE A 80 -8.98 3.23 10.80
N PRO A 81 -10.19 3.43 10.24
CA PRO A 81 -11.11 2.33 9.95
C PRO A 81 -10.49 1.22 9.09
N LEU A 82 -9.73 1.60 8.07
CA LEU A 82 -9.03 0.70 7.16
C LEU A 82 -8.00 -0.15 7.92
N LEU A 83 -7.13 0.47 8.74
CA LEU A 83 -6.13 -0.27 9.53
C LEU A 83 -6.80 -1.21 10.53
N LYS A 84 -7.91 -0.81 11.17
CA LYS A 84 -8.70 -1.67 12.05
C LYS A 84 -9.30 -2.87 11.30
N ALA A 85 -9.78 -2.66 10.08
CA ALA A 85 -10.31 -3.74 9.25
C ALA A 85 -9.20 -4.72 8.83
N ILE A 86 -8.04 -4.21 8.42
CA ILE A 86 -6.85 -5.03 8.10
C ILE A 86 -6.44 -5.89 9.31
N TYR A 87 -6.42 -5.31 10.51
CA TYR A 87 -6.12 -6.03 11.74
C TYR A 87 -7.11 -7.19 12.02
N LYS A 88 -8.41 -6.97 11.79
CA LYS A 88 -9.45 -8.02 11.93
C LYS A 88 -9.27 -9.18 10.95
N GLU A 89 -8.59 -8.96 9.83
CA GLU A 89 -8.22 -10.00 8.87
C GLU A 89 -6.89 -10.70 9.24
N ASN A 90 -6.38 -10.49 10.47
CA ASN A 90 -5.12 -11.04 10.98
C ASN A 90 -3.88 -10.62 10.17
N ILE A 91 -3.89 -9.40 9.62
CA ILE A 91 -2.76 -8.80 8.91
C ILE A 91 -2.11 -7.75 9.82
N TYR A 92 -0.93 -8.07 10.35
CA TYR A 92 -0.24 -7.24 11.36
C TYR A 92 0.86 -6.34 10.78
N SER A 93 1.30 -6.60 9.55
CA SER A 93 2.29 -5.78 8.84
C SER A 93 1.78 -5.44 7.46
N VAL A 94 1.98 -4.18 7.04
CA VAL A 94 1.56 -3.69 5.73
C VAL A 94 2.70 -2.87 5.12
N LEU A 95 3.15 -3.29 3.93
CA LEU A 95 3.99 -2.46 3.09
C LEU A 95 3.11 -1.58 2.21
N VAL A 96 3.24 -0.26 2.32
CA VAL A 96 2.51 0.70 1.49
C VAL A 96 3.44 1.17 0.37
N GLU A 97 3.17 0.80 -0.89
CA GLU A 97 4.07 1.11 -2.01
C GLU A 97 3.67 2.35 -2.81
N GLY A 98 2.41 2.80 -2.74
CA GLY A 98 2.01 4.03 -3.43
C GLY A 98 0.51 4.24 -3.62
N GLY A 99 0.09 5.32 -4.27
CA GLY A 99 0.91 6.40 -4.85
C GLY A 99 1.27 7.52 -3.85
N SER A 100 1.83 8.63 -4.34
CA SER A 100 2.28 9.77 -3.53
C SER A 100 1.22 10.25 -2.54
N HIS A 101 -0.04 10.40 -2.98
CA HIS A 101 -1.14 10.80 -2.11
C HIS A 101 -1.37 9.81 -0.95
N LEU A 102 -1.33 8.49 -1.22
CA LEU A 102 -1.49 7.48 -0.18
C LEU A 102 -0.35 7.56 0.82
N LEU A 103 0.90 7.56 0.33
CA LEU A 103 2.09 7.68 1.16
C LEU A 103 2.06 8.97 2.01
N SER A 104 1.80 10.13 1.39
CA SER A 104 1.66 11.42 2.08
C SER A 104 0.61 11.35 3.18
N SER A 105 -0.57 10.77 2.93
CA SER A 105 -1.61 10.65 3.96
C SER A 105 -1.18 9.83 5.17
N PHE A 106 -0.44 8.73 4.96
CA PHE A 106 0.14 7.94 6.05
C PHE A 106 1.20 8.74 6.81
N ILE A 107 2.06 9.47 6.11
CA ILE A 107 3.13 10.27 6.70
C ILE A 107 2.58 11.44 7.53
N GLU A 108 1.68 12.23 6.97
CA GLU A 108 1.06 13.41 7.61
C GLU A 108 0.30 13.03 8.89
N LYS A 109 -0.34 11.86 8.89
CA LYS A 109 -1.05 11.32 10.07
C LYS A 109 -0.13 10.51 10.98
N GLN A 110 1.14 10.39 10.61
CA GLN A 110 2.20 9.64 11.28
C GLN A 110 1.82 8.17 11.52
N LEU A 111 1.04 7.58 10.60
CA LEU A 111 0.54 6.19 10.63
C LEU A 111 1.54 5.20 10.04
N TRP A 112 2.84 5.41 10.28
CA TRP A 112 3.91 4.58 9.77
C TRP A 112 4.94 4.34 10.87
N ASP A 113 5.57 3.17 10.82
CA ASP A 113 6.62 2.76 11.78
C ASP A 113 8.01 2.90 11.17
N GLU A 114 8.17 2.45 9.93
CA GLU A 114 9.44 2.44 9.19
C GLU A 114 9.21 2.88 7.74
N ALA A 115 10.22 3.51 7.15
CA ALA A 115 10.22 3.89 5.74
C ALA A 115 11.57 3.54 5.10
N PHE A 116 11.51 2.99 3.89
CA PHE A 116 12.67 2.72 3.05
C PHE A 116 12.60 3.68 1.86
N ILE A 117 13.55 4.60 1.78
CA ILE A 117 13.60 5.65 0.76
C ILE A 117 14.74 5.32 -0.19
N GLU A 118 14.43 5.12 -1.47
CA GLU A 118 15.43 4.90 -2.51
C GLU A 118 15.62 6.17 -3.34
N ILE A 119 16.86 6.66 -3.42
CA ILE A 119 17.24 7.89 -4.10
C ILE A 119 18.29 7.56 -5.15
N THR A 120 18.00 7.82 -6.42
CA THR A 120 18.97 7.70 -7.52
C THR A 120 19.77 8.99 -7.70
N ASP A 121 20.97 8.90 -8.28
CA ASP A 121 21.75 10.04 -8.76
C ASP A 121 21.12 10.76 -9.97
N THR A 122 20.09 10.16 -10.59
CA THR A 122 19.41 10.71 -11.75
C THR A 122 18.32 11.71 -11.34
N ALA A 123 18.46 12.95 -11.80
CA ALA A 123 17.46 13.99 -11.58
C ALA A 123 16.28 13.87 -12.56
N LEU A 124 15.08 13.65 -12.02
CA LEU A 124 13.83 13.78 -12.78
C LEU A 124 13.42 15.26 -12.83
N GLN A 125 13.24 15.80 -14.04
CA GLN A 125 12.96 17.22 -14.26
C GLN A 125 11.47 17.57 -14.05
N ASP A 126 10.58 16.66 -14.42
CA ASP A 126 9.13 16.82 -14.32
C ASP A 126 8.50 15.52 -13.82
N GLY A 127 7.29 15.61 -13.25
CA GLY A 127 6.54 14.49 -12.73
C GLY A 127 5.99 14.73 -11.32
N ILE A 128 5.71 13.62 -10.63
CA ILE A 128 5.12 13.64 -9.30
C ILE A 128 6.23 13.78 -8.27
N LYS A 129 6.18 14.84 -7.44
CA LYS A 129 7.10 15.00 -6.32
C LYS A 129 6.96 13.86 -5.30
N SER A 130 8.08 13.45 -4.73
CA SER A 130 8.08 12.49 -3.61
C SER A 130 7.39 13.08 -2.38
N PRO A 131 6.75 12.26 -1.54
CA PRO A 131 6.29 12.68 -0.22
C PRO A 131 7.45 13.20 0.63
N GLU A 132 7.20 14.22 1.43
CA GLU A 132 8.14 14.70 2.44
C GLU A 132 7.98 13.88 3.72
N ILE A 133 9.07 13.36 4.26
CA ILE A 133 9.07 12.52 5.45
C ILE A 133 10.25 12.87 6.36
N GLN A 134 10.02 12.81 7.67
CA GLN A 134 11.06 13.01 8.69
C GLN A 134 11.01 11.84 9.66
N GLY A 135 12.19 11.27 9.95
CA GLY A 135 12.33 10.13 10.86
C GLY A 135 13.65 10.19 11.63
N GLN A 136 13.91 9.15 12.38
CA GLN A 136 15.26 8.83 12.86
C GLN A 136 15.95 7.98 11.80
N ASP A 137 17.15 8.38 11.39
CA ASP A 137 18.00 7.57 10.51
C ASP A 137 18.44 6.31 11.27
N ILE A 138 18.12 5.15 10.70
CA ILE A 138 18.53 3.85 11.25
C ILE A 138 19.74 3.33 10.49
N ASP A 139 19.69 3.35 9.16
CA ASP A 139 20.74 2.85 8.29
C ASP A 139 20.74 3.60 6.95
N ILE A 140 21.92 3.67 6.33
CA ILE A 140 22.11 4.25 4.99
C ILE A 140 22.99 3.31 4.18
N GLN A 141 22.41 2.74 3.13
CA GLN A 141 23.10 1.82 2.23
C GLN A 141 23.36 2.50 0.89
N LYS A 142 24.60 2.40 0.43
CA LYS A 142 25.03 2.96 -0.86
C LYS A 142 25.16 1.85 -1.89
N TYR A 143 24.54 2.05 -3.04
CA TYR A 143 24.61 1.21 -4.20
C TYR A 143 25.25 1.98 -5.37
N SER A 144 25.61 1.28 -6.44
CA SER A 144 26.09 1.96 -7.65
C SER A 144 24.93 2.76 -8.27
N GLY A 145 24.99 4.09 -8.16
CA GLY A 145 23.98 5.01 -8.73
C GLY A 145 22.75 5.28 -7.85
N SER A 146 22.69 4.72 -6.64
CA SER A 146 21.60 5.02 -5.69
C SER A 146 22.01 4.90 -4.22
N VAL A 147 21.19 5.49 -3.36
CA VAL A 147 21.27 5.38 -1.91
C VAL A 147 19.91 4.94 -1.40
N GLN A 148 19.89 3.97 -0.50
CA GLN A 148 18.72 3.62 0.28
C GLN A 148 18.87 4.15 1.70
N ILE A 149 17.88 4.88 2.19
CA ILE A 149 17.80 5.39 3.55
C ILE A 149 16.70 4.63 4.28
N HIS A 150 17.03 4.05 5.42
CA HIS A 150 16.08 3.44 6.33
C HIS A 150 15.76 4.41 7.46
N LEU A 151 14.51 4.85 7.52
CA LEU A 151 13.98 5.71 8.56
C LEU A 151 13.06 4.95 9.50
N LYS A 152 13.07 5.34 10.77
CA LYS A 152 12.08 4.95 11.77
C LYS A 152 11.30 6.16 12.25
N SER A 153 10.00 5.99 12.45
CA SER A 153 9.15 7.01 13.05
C SER A 153 9.61 7.29 14.49
N LYS A 154 9.70 8.57 14.85
CA LYS A 154 10.11 8.99 16.22
C LYS A 154 9.03 8.73 17.27
N ILE A 155 7.81 8.40 16.83
CA ILE A 155 6.68 8.16 17.71
C ILE A 155 6.50 6.66 17.80
N THR A 156 6.88 6.07 18.93
CA THR A 156 6.46 4.71 19.27
C THR A 156 4.97 4.74 19.55
N ARG A 157 4.16 4.18 18.66
CA ARG A 157 2.71 4.13 18.83
C ARG A 157 2.30 2.72 19.22
N ASN A 158 1.68 2.59 20.40
CA ASN A 158 0.82 1.45 20.71
C ASN A 158 -0.50 1.68 19.98
N PHE A 159 -0.54 1.35 18.69
CA PHE A 159 -1.82 1.19 18.03
C PHE A 159 -2.37 -0.18 18.41
N LEU A 160 -3.47 -0.12 19.16
CA LEU A 160 -4.25 -1.22 19.74
C LEU A 160 -3.92 -1.51 21.21
#